data_AF-A0A964VJ45-F1
#
_entry.id   AF-A0A964VJ45-F1
#
_cell.length_a   1.000
_cell.length_b   1.000
_cell.length_c   1.000
_cell.angle_alpha   90.00
_cell.angle_beta   90.00
_cell.angle_gamma   90.00
#
_symmetry.space_group_name_H-M   'P 1'
#
loop_
_entity.id
_entity.type
_entity.pdbx_description
1 polymer ?
#
loop_
_entity_poly.entity_id
_entity_poly.type
_entity_poly.pdbx_seq_one_letter_code
_entity_poly.pdbx_strand_id
1 'polypeptide(L)'
;MACSGPAPPRPIPVRRAATSRGSIPSSHPAAAWSSMATTTRRQVVYLRPYVPSPERASPEYPLLLTTGRVLEQWHTATMTGRIAELAQTSGLATIELNEQDAWALKIGGGDPVEVASSFGTVRGTARVTDAPRRGVVFASFWDVRLLINQVVADHVDAVSKEPEYKVTAVRVTKVEA
;
A
#
# COMPACT_ATOMS: atom_id res chain seq x y z
N MET A 1 29.14 31.23 -47.24
CA MET A 1 29.29 29.96 -46.52
C MET A 1 28.18 29.89 -45.47
N ALA A 2 27.11 29.14 -45.72
CA ALA A 2 26.00 29.01 -44.78
C ALA A 2 26.27 27.78 -43.89
N CYS A 3 26.39 27.99 -42.58
CA CYS A 3 26.52 26.92 -41.59
C CYS A 3 25.20 26.16 -41.49
N SER A 4 25.21 24.87 -41.82
CA SER A 4 24.08 23.96 -41.61
C SER A 4 23.83 23.79 -40.11
N GLY A 5 22.62 24.13 -39.66
CA GLY A 5 22.17 23.91 -38.29
C GLY A 5 22.12 22.42 -37.90
N PRO A 6 22.09 22.11 -36.60
CA PRO A 6 22.10 20.72 -36.12
C PRO A 6 20.83 19.97 -36.58
N ALA A 7 21.03 18.73 -37.02
CA ALA A 7 19.94 17.87 -37.47
C ALA A 7 18.94 17.59 -36.34
N PRO A 8 17.63 17.51 -36.62
CA PRO A 8 16.62 17.19 -35.62
C PRO A 8 16.87 15.78 -35.05
N PRO A 9 16.53 15.55 -33.76
CA PRO A 9 16.70 14.24 -33.14
C PRO A 9 15.86 13.21 -33.88
N ARG A 10 16.47 12.06 -34.21
CA ARG A 10 15.76 10.96 -34.87
C ARG A 10 14.68 10.42 -33.94
N PRO A 11 13.47 10.13 -34.44
CA PRO A 11 12.43 9.50 -33.63
C PRO A 11 12.93 8.15 -33.13
N ILE A 12 12.92 7.96 -31.81
CA ILE A 12 13.21 6.67 -31.20
C ILE A 12 12.10 5.71 -31.64
N PRO A 13 12.41 4.57 -32.27
CA PRO A 13 11.38 3.61 -32.66
C PRO A 13 10.82 2.95 -31.40
N VAL A 14 9.73 3.52 -30.86
CA VAL A 14 8.93 2.86 -29.84
C VAL A 14 8.13 1.75 -30.53
N ARG A 15 8.62 0.51 -30.46
CA ARG A 15 7.77 -0.64 -30.76
C ARG A 15 6.67 -0.66 -29.71
N ARG A 16 5.48 -0.15 -30.07
CA ARG A 16 4.26 -0.42 -29.31
C ARG A 16 4.05 -1.93 -29.34
N ALA A 17 4.30 -2.59 -28.20
CA ALA A 17 3.74 -3.91 -27.99
C ALA A 17 2.22 -3.76 -28.12
N ALA A 18 1.65 -4.54 -29.02
CA ALA A 18 0.27 -4.43 -29.48
C ALA A 18 -0.72 -4.28 -28.32
N THR A 19 -1.62 -3.31 -28.44
CA THR A 19 -2.72 -2.95 -27.55
C THR A 19 -3.87 -3.97 -27.53
N SER A 20 -3.60 -5.27 -27.69
CA SER A 20 -4.66 -6.29 -27.73
C SER A 20 -4.17 -7.64 -27.25
N ARG A 21 -3.98 -7.77 -25.93
CA ARG A 21 -4.26 -8.98 -25.13
C ARG A 21 -3.76 -8.75 -23.71
N GLY A 22 -4.67 -8.98 -22.75
CA GLY A 22 -4.33 -8.99 -21.34
C GLY A 22 -3.28 -10.05 -21.03
N SER A 23 -2.62 -9.84 -19.89
CA SER A 23 -1.69 -10.79 -19.26
C SER A 23 -0.49 -11.20 -20.14
N ILE A 24 0.56 -11.62 -19.46
CA ILE A 24 1.67 -12.36 -20.06
C ILE A 24 1.11 -13.35 -21.10
N PRO A 25 1.60 -13.39 -22.36
CA PRO A 25 1.15 -14.35 -23.36
C PRO A 25 1.10 -15.76 -22.78
N SER A 26 0.11 -16.59 -23.09
CA SER A 26 0.11 -17.99 -22.63
C SER A 26 1.32 -18.79 -23.15
N SER A 27 1.98 -18.27 -24.19
CA SER A 27 3.24 -18.75 -24.76
C SER A 27 4.49 -18.22 -24.05
N HIS A 28 4.36 -17.32 -23.07
CA HIS A 28 5.49 -16.91 -22.24
C HIS A 28 5.83 -18.09 -21.32
N PRO A 29 7.01 -18.69 -21.47
CA PRO A 29 7.35 -19.85 -20.66
C PRO A 29 7.32 -19.44 -19.19
N ALA A 30 6.60 -20.19 -18.35
CA ALA A 30 6.64 -20.01 -16.89
C ALA A 30 8.10 -20.05 -16.35
N ALA A 31 9.00 -20.67 -17.10
CA ALA A 31 10.44 -20.72 -16.87
C ALA A 31 11.20 -19.39 -17.12
N ALA A 32 10.56 -18.33 -17.65
CA ALA A 32 11.23 -17.04 -17.90
C ALA A 32 11.64 -16.31 -16.62
N TRP A 33 11.12 -16.71 -15.45
CA TRP A 33 11.64 -16.21 -14.17
C TRP A 33 13.06 -16.74 -13.86
N SER A 34 13.47 -17.86 -14.47
CA SER A 34 14.78 -18.47 -14.27
C SER A 34 15.91 -17.71 -14.97
N SER A 35 15.59 -16.78 -15.86
CA SER A 35 16.60 -15.99 -16.55
C SER A 35 16.19 -14.52 -16.66
N MET A 36 16.62 -13.71 -15.68
CA MET A 36 16.86 -12.27 -15.91
C MET A 36 17.75 -12.03 -17.15
N ALA A 37 18.48 -13.05 -17.60
CA ALA A 37 19.04 -13.10 -18.93
C ALA A 37 17.92 -13.30 -19.97
N THR A 38 17.36 -12.20 -20.45
CA THR A 38 16.63 -12.22 -21.73
C THR A 38 17.54 -12.87 -22.78
N THR A 39 17.03 -13.74 -23.65
CA THR A 39 17.83 -14.41 -24.69
C THR A 39 18.66 -13.42 -25.53
N THR A 40 18.16 -12.18 -25.66
CA THR A 40 18.81 -11.08 -26.39
C THR A 40 19.71 -10.18 -25.54
N ARG A 41 19.86 -10.45 -24.23
CA ARG A 41 20.52 -9.59 -23.22
C ARG A 41 20.04 -8.14 -23.20
N ARG A 42 18.82 -7.87 -23.67
CA ARG A 42 18.19 -6.55 -23.64
C ARG A 42 17.11 -6.52 -22.59
N GLN A 43 16.89 -5.35 -21.98
CA GLN A 43 15.76 -5.13 -21.09
C GLN A 43 14.44 -5.30 -21.86
N VAL A 44 13.48 -6.01 -21.25
CA VAL A 44 12.11 -6.09 -21.77
C VAL A 44 11.31 -4.96 -21.13
N VAL A 45 10.77 -4.06 -21.96
CA VAL A 45 9.89 -2.98 -21.52
C VAL A 45 8.45 -3.38 -21.80
N TYR A 46 7.65 -3.52 -20.75
CA TYR A 46 6.22 -3.80 -20.84
C TYR A 46 5.43 -2.51 -20.64
N LEU A 47 4.69 -2.08 -21.66
CA LEU A 47 3.72 -0.99 -21.52
C LEU A 47 2.39 -1.60 -21.05
N ARG A 48 1.86 -1.11 -19.93
CA ARG A 48 0.60 -1.58 -19.35
C ARG A 48 -0.31 -0.38 -19.08
N PRO A 49 -1.63 -0.51 -19.33
CA PRO A 49 -2.58 0.52 -18.92
C PRO A 49 -2.62 0.63 -17.40
N TYR A 50 -2.93 1.82 -16.88
CA TYR A 50 -3.23 2.00 -15.47
C TYR A 50 -4.49 1.24 -15.09
N VAL A 51 -4.45 0.52 -13.97
CA VAL A 51 -5.59 -0.15 -13.36
C VAL A 51 -5.71 0.36 -11.93
N PRO A 52 -6.83 0.99 -11.54
CA PRO A 52 -7.02 1.45 -10.17
C PRO A 52 -7.28 0.27 -9.23
N SER A 53 -7.01 0.48 -7.93
CA SER A 53 -7.39 -0.44 -6.86
C SER A 53 -8.90 -0.77 -6.92
N PRO A 54 -9.29 -2.04 -6.63
CA PRO A 54 -10.69 -2.42 -6.43
C PRO A 54 -11.31 -1.66 -5.24
N GLU A 55 -10.53 -1.47 -4.18
CA GLU A 55 -10.92 -0.72 -2.99
C GLU A 55 -10.95 0.78 -3.28
N ARG A 56 -12.08 1.41 -2.95
CA ARG A 56 -12.33 2.84 -3.13
C ARG A 56 -13.11 3.41 -1.98
N ALA A 57 -12.78 4.64 -1.59
CA ALA A 57 -13.55 5.38 -0.61
C ALA A 57 -15.02 5.51 -1.06
N SER A 58 -15.93 5.24 -0.15
CA SER A 58 -17.38 5.31 -0.34
C SER A 58 -18.01 6.11 0.81
N PRO A 59 -19.29 6.49 0.72
CA PRO A 59 -19.97 7.15 1.84
C PRO A 59 -19.99 6.29 3.12
N GLU A 60 -19.97 4.96 3.00
CA GLU A 60 -19.94 4.04 4.14
C GLU A 60 -18.52 3.88 4.71
N TYR A 61 -17.51 3.86 3.84
CA TYR A 61 -16.09 3.70 4.15
C TYR A 61 -15.29 4.86 3.54
N PRO A 62 -15.30 6.05 4.18
CA PRO A 62 -14.82 7.29 3.56
C PRO A 62 -13.30 7.44 3.53
N LEU A 63 -12.56 6.57 4.22
CA LEU A 63 -11.11 6.65 4.35
C LEU A 63 -10.44 5.43 3.70
N LEU A 64 -9.15 5.55 3.35
CA LEU A 64 -8.33 4.44 2.87
C LEU A 64 -7.30 4.05 3.92
N LEU A 65 -7.27 2.77 4.30
CA LEU A 65 -6.25 2.20 5.16
C LEU A 65 -5.03 1.79 4.35
N THR A 66 -3.85 2.23 4.81
CA THR A 66 -2.56 1.73 4.35
C THR A 66 -1.82 1.12 5.53
N THR A 67 -1.44 -0.14 5.41
CA THR A 67 -0.64 -0.81 6.43
C THR A 67 0.86 -0.57 6.25
N GLY A 68 1.65 -0.68 7.32
CA GLY A 68 3.10 -0.57 7.21
C GLY A 68 3.89 -1.19 8.35
N ARG A 69 5.16 -0.79 8.43
CA ARG A 69 6.11 -1.19 9.47
C ARG A 69 6.67 0.07 10.12
N VAL A 70 7.17 -0.10 11.33
CA VAL A 70 7.95 0.91 12.04
C VAL A 70 9.41 0.47 12.09
N LEU A 71 10.33 1.40 12.33
CA LEU A 71 11.76 1.13 12.26
C LEU A 71 12.22 0.08 13.30
N GLU A 72 11.62 0.15 14.47
CA GLU A 72 12.03 -0.57 15.68
C GLU A 72 11.56 -2.02 15.69
N GLN A 73 10.47 -2.34 14.98
CA GLN A 73 9.79 -3.63 15.07
C GLN A 73 9.79 -4.38 13.75
N TRP A 74 10.21 -5.64 13.80
CA TRP A 74 10.24 -6.53 12.66
C TRP A 74 9.02 -7.44 12.60
N HIS A 75 8.22 -7.29 11.54
CA HIS A 75 6.97 -8.01 11.35
C HIS A 75 6.14 -8.08 12.62
N THR A 76 5.80 -9.26 13.14
CA THR A 76 4.94 -9.45 14.31
C THR A 76 5.65 -9.29 15.66
N ALA A 77 6.84 -8.66 15.67
CA ALA A 77 7.64 -8.37 16.85
C ALA A 77 7.95 -9.59 17.73
N THR A 78 7.86 -10.81 17.22
CA THR A 78 8.12 -12.04 17.98
C THR A 78 9.56 -12.16 18.47
N MET A 79 10.50 -11.49 17.79
CA MET A 79 11.90 -11.35 18.17
C MET A 79 12.19 -9.95 18.72
N THR A 80 11.94 -8.90 17.93
CA THR A 80 12.29 -7.52 18.28
C THR A 80 11.50 -6.98 19.47
N GLY A 81 10.27 -7.43 19.69
CA GLY A 81 9.45 -7.04 20.84
C GLY A 81 9.94 -7.63 22.17
N ARG A 82 10.88 -8.59 22.15
CA ARG A 82 11.53 -9.13 23.36
C ARG A 82 12.74 -8.30 23.79
N ILE A 83 13.23 -7.39 22.94
CA ILE A 83 14.36 -6.52 23.23
C ILE A 83 13.79 -5.26 23.90
N ALA A 84 14.17 -5.02 25.15
CA ALA A 84 13.59 -4.00 26.00
C ALA A 84 13.74 -2.58 25.39
N GLU A 85 14.89 -2.29 24.80
CA GLU A 85 15.21 -1.02 24.17
C GLU A 85 14.29 -0.74 22.98
N LEU A 86 14.06 -1.75 22.13
CA LEU A 86 13.19 -1.63 20.96
C LEU A 86 11.72 -1.52 21.38
N ALA A 87 11.28 -2.33 22.35
CA ALA A 87 9.91 -2.30 22.87
C ALA A 87 9.57 -0.96 23.53
N GLN A 88 10.50 -0.36 24.28
CA GLN A 88 10.32 0.96 24.89
C GLN A 88 10.28 2.08 23.85
N THR A 89 11.11 1.98 22.81
CA THR A 89 11.17 3.01 21.75
C THR A 89 9.93 3.00 20.86
N SER A 90 9.42 1.82 20.50
CA SER A 90 8.26 1.69 19.60
C SER A 90 6.92 2.04 20.24
N GLY A 91 6.81 1.93 21.57
CA GLY A 91 5.54 2.08 22.28
C GLY A 91 4.50 1.02 21.89
N LEU A 92 3.23 1.43 21.74
CA LEU A 92 2.12 0.59 21.28
C LEU A 92 1.80 0.89 19.81
N ALA A 93 1.30 -0.09 19.05
CA ALA A 93 0.78 0.24 17.72
C ALA A 93 -0.48 1.10 17.82
N THR A 94 -0.51 2.17 17.04
CA THR A 94 -1.62 3.13 16.99
C THR A 94 -2.22 3.21 15.60
N ILE A 95 -3.47 3.70 15.54
CA ILE A 95 -4.16 4.05 14.30
C ILE A 95 -3.90 5.53 14.03
N GLU A 96 -3.09 5.81 13.02
CA GLU A 96 -2.67 7.16 12.67
C GLU A 96 -3.70 7.84 11.77
N LEU A 97 -4.12 9.02 12.17
CA LEU A 97 -5.09 9.85 11.46
C LEU A 97 -4.49 11.22 11.17
N ASN A 98 -4.85 11.77 10.00
CA ASN A 98 -4.57 13.16 9.69
C ASN A 98 -5.37 14.08 10.63
N GLU A 99 -4.77 15.21 11.01
CA GLU A 99 -5.41 16.21 11.88
C GLU A 99 -6.82 16.64 11.41
N GLN A 100 -6.99 16.83 10.10
CA GLN A 100 -8.26 17.30 9.53
C GLN A 100 -9.35 16.22 9.57
N ASP A 101 -8.98 14.96 9.36
CA ASP A 101 -9.91 13.83 9.42
C ASP A 101 -10.27 13.53 10.88
N ALA A 102 -9.28 13.57 11.78
CA ALA A 102 -9.50 13.43 13.21
C ALA A 102 -10.45 14.52 13.74
N TRP A 103 -10.26 15.77 13.33
CA TRP A 103 -11.17 16.86 13.66
C TRP A 103 -12.59 16.63 13.16
N ALA A 104 -12.74 16.23 11.89
CA ALA A 104 -14.05 15.94 11.29
C ALA A 104 -14.78 14.79 12.00
N LEU A 105 -14.02 13.79 12.46
CA LEU A 105 -14.53 12.62 13.19
C LEU A 105 -14.65 12.84 14.70
N LYS A 106 -14.24 14.01 15.22
CA LYS A 106 -14.19 14.33 16.66
C LYS A 106 -13.34 13.34 17.47
N ILE A 107 -12.22 12.92 16.89
CA ILE A 107 -11.24 12.01 17.48
C ILE A 107 -10.01 12.82 17.91
N GLY A 108 -9.64 12.70 19.18
CA GLY A 108 -8.39 13.22 19.74
C GLY A 108 -7.28 12.16 19.77
N GLY A 109 -6.03 12.59 19.97
CA GLY A 109 -4.93 11.67 20.23
C GLY A 109 -5.14 10.92 21.55
N GLY A 110 -4.95 9.61 21.53
CA GLY A 110 -5.18 8.73 22.68
C GLY A 110 -6.61 8.19 22.79
N ASP A 111 -7.56 8.66 22.00
CA ASP A 111 -8.93 8.15 22.03
C ASP A 111 -8.99 6.69 21.54
N PRO A 112 -9.83 5.85 22.15
CA PRO A 112 -10.12 4.52 21.62
C PRO A 112 -11.00 4.67 20.37
N VAL A 113 -10.62 3.96 19.32
CA VAL A 113 -11.30 3.99 18.02
C VAL A 113 -11.49 2.57 17.49
N GLU A 114 -12.55 2.41 16.71
CA GLU A 114 -12.81 1.21 15.91
C GLU A 114 -12.60 1.53 14.43
N VAL A 115 -11.85 0.68 13.75
CA VAL A 115 -11.69 0.68 12.30
C VAL A 115 -12.52 -0.45 11.75
N ALA A 116 -13.40 -0.15 10.82
CA ALA A 116 -14.29 -1.12 10.17
C ALA A 116 -14.12 -1.10 8.66
N SER A 117 -14.19 -2.27 8.05
CA SER A 117 -14.25 -2.50 6.60
C SER A 117 -15.33 -3.54 6.30
N SER A 118 -15.54 -3.87 5.02
CA SER A 118 -16.36 -5.03 4.64
C SER A 118 -15.78 -6.38 5.10
N PHE A 119 -14.49 -6.44 5.44
CA PHE A 119 -13.78 -7.67 5.79
C PHE A 119 -13.77 -7.96 7.29
N GLY A 120 -13.99 -6.94 8.12
CA GLY A 120 -13.98 -7.07 9.56
C GLY A 120 -13.83 -5.74 10.28
N THR A 121 -13.60 -5.83 11.60
CA THR A 121 -13.38 -4.68 12.47
C THR A 121 -12.19 -4.92 13.40
N VAL A 122 -11.54 -3.84 13.81
CA VAL A 122 -10.48 -3.88 14.83
C VAL A 122 -10.54 -2.62 15.69
N ARG A 123 -10.19 -2.74 16.96
CA ARG A 123 -10.10 -1.60 17.89
C ARG A 123 -8.65 -1.27 18.20
N GLY A 124 -8.37 0.01 18.39
CA GLY A 124 -7.06 0.50 18.76
C GLY A 124 -7.10 1.93 19.28
N THR A 125 -5.93 2.48 19.51
CA THR A 125 -5.77 3.86 20.00
C THR A 125 -5.45 4.79 18.84
N ALA A 126 -6.16 5.91 18.75
CA ALA A 126 -5.91 6.93 17.76
C ALA A 126 -4.63 7.71 18.05
N ARG A 127 -3.83 7.97 17.02
CA ARG A 127 -2.70 8.89 17.05
C ARG A 127 -2.90 9.94 15.97
N VAL A 128 -3.09 11.19 16.36
CA VAL A 128 -3.34 12.29 15.42
C VAL A 128 -2.00 12.91 15.03
N THR A 129 -1.70 12.95 13.73
CA THR A 129 -0.42 13.45 13.19
C THR A 129 -0.60 14.05 11.80
N ASP A 130 0.46 14.66 11.27
CA ASP A 130 0.54 15.18 9.91
C ASP A 130 1.17 14.19 8.91
N ALA A 131 1.61 13.01 9.36
CA ALA A 131 2.30 12.02 8.53
C ALA A 131 1.40 11.39 7.45
N PRO A 132 0.21 10.84 7.77
CA PRO A 132 -0.71 10.39 6.74
C PRO A 132 -1.38 11.59 6.05
N ARG A 133 -1.54 11.49 4.73
CA ARG A 133 -2.33 12.46 3.97
C ARG A 133 -3.80 12.38 4.40
N ARG A 134 -4.51 13.50 4.28
CA ARG A 134 -5.96 13.52 4.44
C ARG A 134 -6.63 12.44 3.57
N GLY A 135 -7.61 11.75 4.15
CA GLY A 135 -8.32 10.62 3.55
C GLY A 135 -7.61 9.28 3.73
N VAL A 136 -6.43 9.25 4.35
CA VAL A 136 -5.62 8.04 4.56
C VAL A 136 -5.44 7.78 6.05
N VAL A 137 -5.63 6.53 6.44
CA VAL A 137 -5.35 6.00 7.77
C VAL A 137 -4.12 5.12 7.66
N PHE A 138 -3.19 5.27 8.59
CA PHE A 138 -2.02 4.38 8.67
C PHE A 138 -2.07 3.56 9.94
N ALA A 139 -1.74 2.27 9.82
CA ALA A 139 -1.52 1.41 10.98
C ALA A 139 -0.44 0.38 10.67
N SER A 140 0.39 0.09 11.66
CA SER A 140 1.39 -0.96 11.54
C SER A 140 0.84 -2.30 12.01
N PHE A 141 1.35 -3.39 11.45
CA PHE A 141 0.82 -4.75 11.70
C PHE A 141 1.65 -5.56 12.71
N TRP A 142 2.55 -4.91 13.46
CA TRP A 142 3.50 -5.61 14.31
C TRP A 142 2.95 -6.03 15.67
N ASP A 143 1.96 -5.31 16.18
CA ASP A 143 1.47 -5.46 17.54
C ASP A 143 0.29 -6.43 17.59
N VAL A 144 0.42 -7.49 18.39
CA VAL A 144 -0.63 -8.51 18.57
C VAL A 144 -1.90 -7.96 19.23
N ARG A 145 -1.85 -6.78 19.86
CA ARG A 145 -3.02 -6.10 20.43
C ARG A 145 -3.85 -5.39 19.37
N LEU A 146 -3.24 -5.05 18.23
CA LEU A 146 -3.90 -4.39 17.09
C LEU A 146 -3.76 -5.29 15.86
N LEU A 147 -4.68 -6.24 15.70
CA LEU A 147 -4.70 -7.17 14.57
C LEU A 147 -5.23 -6.51 13.29
N ILE A 148 -4.53 -5.49 12.80
CA ILE A 148 -4.98 -4.65 11.69
C ILE A 148 -5.32 -5.44 10.41
N ASN A 149 -4.69 -6.60 10.20
CA ASN A 149 -4.98 -7.45 9.04
C ASN A 149 -6.42 -8.02 9.04
N GLN A 150 -7.17 -7.94 10.14
CA GLN A 150 -8.58 -8.30 10.18
C GLN A 150 -9.48 -7.39 9.34
N VAL A 151 -9.02 -6.16 9.05
CA VAL A 151 -9.79 -5.18 8.27
C VAL A 151 -9.22 -4.96 6.87
N VAL A 152 -8.17 -5.70 6.49
CA VAL A 152 -7.52 -5.51 5.19
C VAL A 152 -8.21 -6.36 4.14
N ALA A 153 -8.34 -5.81 2.93
CA ALA A 153 -8.93 -6.51 1.81
C ALA A 153 -8.15 -7.77 1.43
N ASP A 154 -8.89 -8.80 1.01
CA ASP A 154 -8.35 -10.10 0.58
C ASP A 154 -8.08 -10.17 -0.93
N HIS A 155 -8.01 -9.02 -1.60
CA HIS A 155 -7.66 -8.93 -3.02
C HIS A 155 -6.24 -9.44 -3.27
N VAL A 156 -6.07 -10.16 -4.37
CA VAL A 156 -4.77 -10.72 -4.79
C VAL A 156 -4.47 -10.35 -6.24
N ASP A 157 -3.19 -10.09 -6.53
CA ASP A 157 -2.74 -9.93 -7.91
C ASP A 157 -2.94 -11.23 -8.69
N ALA A 158 -3.55 -11.11 -9.87
CA ALA A 158 -3.93 -12.27 -10.68
C ALA A 158 -2.72 -13.12 -11.12
N VAL A 159 -1.54 -12.51 -11.24
CA VAL A 159 -0.31 -13.15 -11.74
C VAL A 159 0.52 -13.74 -10.61
N SER A 160 0.96 -12.90 -9.68
CA SER A 160 1.87 -13.24 -8.58
C SER A 160 1.18 -13.87 -7.39
N LYS A 161 -0.14 -13.69 -7.26
CA LYS A 161 -0.94 -14.05 -6.08
C LYS A 161 -0.57 -13.26 -4.82
N GLU A 162 0.16 -12.16 -4.97
CA GLU A 162 0.49 -11.29 -3.85
C GLU A 162 -0.76 -10.50 -3.39
N PRO A 163 -1.00 -10.39 -2.07
CA PRO A 163 -2.15 -9.68 -1.51
C PRO A 163 -1.99 -8.15 -1.53
N GLU A 164 -3.12 -7.45 -1.66
CA GLU A 164 -3.18 -5.98 -1.64
C GLU A 164 -3.31 -5.42 -0.21
N TYR A 165 -2.19 -5.30 0.51
CA TYR A 165 -2.21 -4.79 1.89
C TYR A 165 -2.26 -3.25 2.05
N LYS A 166 -2.21 -2.50 0.94
CA LYS A 166 -1.92 -1.05 0.97
C LYS A 166 -3.11 -0.16 0.71
N VAL A 167 -4.21 -0.73 0.25
CA VAL A 167 -5.44 0.00 -0.03
C VAL A 167 -6.60 -0.82 0.47
N THR A 168 -7.33 -0.30 1.45
CA THR A 168 -8.61 -0.87 1.88
C THR A 168 -9.54 0.25 2.31
N ALA A 169 -10.78 0.25 1.84
CA ALA A 169 -11.75 1.25 2.25
C ALA A 169 -12.19 0.97 3.69
N VAL A 170 -12.06 1.97 4.56
CA VAL A 170 -12.38 1.86 5.98
C VAL A 170 -13.21 3.03 6.49
N ARG A 171 -13.94 2.77 7.57
CA ARG A 171 -14.57 3.76 8.43
C ARG A 171 -13.88 3.74 9.78
N VAL A 172 -13.61 4.92 10.33
CA VAL A 172 -13.06 5.06 11.67
C VAL A 172 -14.09 5.77 12.54
N THR A 173 -14.39 5.19 13.70
CA THR A 173 -15.35 5.74 14.67
C THR A 173 -14.75 5.76 16.06
N LYS A 174 -14.97 6.84 16.80
CA LYS A 174 -14.68 6.88 18.24
C LYS A 174 -15.59 5.89 18.97
N VAL A 175 -15.02 5.14 19.90
CA VAL A 175 -15.77 4.25 20.79
C VAL A 175 -15.68 4.74 22.23
N GLU A 176 -16.60 4.32 23.08
CA GLU A 176 -16.49 4.53 24.52
C GLU A 176 -15.42 3.58 25.08
N ALA A 177 -14.71 4.04 26.11
CA ALA A 177 -13.62 3.32 26.77
C ALA A 177 -14.15 2.18 27.66
#